data_AF-A0AA93BII3-F1
#
_entry.id   AF-A0AA93BII3-F1
#
_cell.length_a   1.000
_cell.length_b   1.000
_cell.length_c   1.000
_cell.angle_alpha   90.00
_cell.angle_beta   90.00
_cell.angle_gamma   90.00
#
_symmetry.space_group_name_H-M   'P 1'
#
loop_
_entity.id
_entity.type
_entity.pdbx_description
1 polymer ?
#
loop_
_entity_poly.entity_id
_entity_poly.type
_entity_poly.pdbx_seq_one_letter_code
_entity_poly.pdbx_strand_id
1 'polypeptide(L)'
;MEDKNLYMIQKAQEFMNENHFADVSRVQCLLRKMMSKEYHGLIDQIKECQDPHAIFNIHGGNNLIAPTAGQAEQKLVEKPADEIKKDKE
;
A
#
# COMPACT_ATOMS: atom_id res chain seq x y z
N MET A 1 5.03 -30.21 7.63
CA MET A 1 3.79 -29.45 7.34
C MET A 1 4.07 -27.95 7.33
N GLU A 2 5.00 -27.47 8.17
CA GLU A 2 5.59 -26.12 8.14
C GLU A 2 6.09 -25.69 6.74
N ASP A 3 6.82 -26.55 6.03
CA ASP A 3 7.34 -26.23 4.69
C ASP A 3 6.26 -25.89 3.66
N LYS A 4 5.09 -26.54 3.75
CA LYS A 4 3.97 -26.27 2.83
C LYS A 4 3.40 -24.88 3.07
N ASN A 5 3.33 -24.45 4.33
CA ASN A 5 2.79 -23.15 4.69
C ASN A 5 3.72 -22.02 4.24
N LEU A 6 5.03 -22.16 4.48
CA LEU A 6 6.02 -21.22 3.96
C LEU A 6 5.97 -21.12 2.43
N TYR A 7 5.88 -22.26 1.75
CA TYR A 7 5.76 -22.32 0.30
C TYR A 7 4.51 -21.58 -0.21
N MET A 8 3.36 -21.74 0.44
CA MET A 8 2.13 -21.04 0.05
C MET A 8 2.24 -19.51 0.22
N ILE A 9 2.91 -19.04 1.27
CA ILE A 9 3.16 -17.60 1.49
C ILE A 9 4.08 -17.06 0.39
N GLN A 10 5.13 -17.80 0.03
CA GLN A 10 6.02 -17.42 -1.06
C GLN A 10 5.27 -17.35 -2.39
N LYS A 11 4.41 -18.33 -2.69
CA LYS A 11 3.56 -18.32 -3.89
C LYS A 11 2.55 -17.17 -3.89
N ALA A 12 2.04 -16.78 -2.73
CA ALA A 12 1.19 -15.60 -2.64
C ALA A 12 1.96 -14.31 -2.96
N GLN A 13 3.21 -14.17 -2.52
CA GLN A 13 4.04 -13.02 -2.91
C GLN A 13 4.34 -13.02 -4.42
N GLU A 14 4.67 -14.17 -5.01
CA GLU A 14 4.85 -14.30 -6.46
C GLU A 14 3.58 -13.90 -7.23
N PHE A 15 2.42 -14.35 -6.77
CA PHE A 15 1.13 -13.94 -7.33
C PHE A 15 0.92 -12.42 -7.26
N MET A 16 1.22 -11.78 -6.13
CA MET A 16 1.12 -10.32 -5.99
C MET A 16 2.09 -9.57 -6.93
N ASN A 17 3.28 -10.13 -7.17
CA ASN A 17 4.26 -9.56 -8.09
C ASN A 17 3.78 -9.61 -9.56
N GLU A 18 3.16 -10.72 -9.95
CA GLU A 18 2.61 -10.91 -11.29
C GLU A 18 1.31 -10.12 -11.52
N ASN A 19 0.51 -9.90 -10.47
CA ASN A 19 -0.83 -9.33 -10.54
C ASN A 19 -0.92 -8.00 -9.78
N HIS A 20 -0.51 -6.91 -10.44
CA HIS A 20 -0.47 -5.57 -9.84
C HIS A 20 -1.83 -5.03 -9.36
N PHE A 21 -2.94 -5.56 -9.89
CA PHE A 21 -4.30 -5.15 -9.50
C PHE A 21 -4.93 -6.06 -8.43
N ALA A 22 -4.22 -7.08 -7.97
CA ALA A 22 -4.75 -7.96 -6.93
C ALA A 22 -4.83 -7.23 -5.58
N ASP A 23 -5.92 -7.44 -4.86
CA ASP A 23 -6.11 -6.88 -3.52
C ASP A 23 -5.28 -7.69 -2.49
N VAL A 24 -4.21 -7.07 -1.99
CA VAL A 24 -3.32 -7.68 -0.99
C VAL A 24 -4.06 -8.05 0.30
N SER A 25 -5.01 -7.21 0.73
CA SER A 25 -5.77 -7.43 1.96
C SER A 25 -6.66 -8.68 1.83
N ARG A 26 -7.22 -8.89 0.63
CA ARG A 26 -8.02 -10.08 0.32
C ARG A 26 -7.17 -11.35 0.38
N VAL A 27 -5.97 -11.33 -0.19
CA VAL A 27 -5.03 -12.46 -0.17
C VAL A 27 -4.58 -12.79 1.25
N GLN A 28 -4.17 -11.77 2.01
CA GLN A 28 -3.78 -11.92 3.42
C GLN A 28 -4.93 -12.49 4.26
N CYS A 29 -6.16 -11.98 4.06
CA CYS A 29 -7.34 -12.48 4.77
C CYS A 29 -7.61 -13.96 4.50
N LEU A 30 -7.51 -14.38 3.23
CA LEU A 30 -7.71 -15.78 2.85
C LEU A 30 -6.66 -16.69 3.50
N LEU A 31 -5.37 -16.33 3.43
CA LEU A 31 -4.29 -17.11 4.03
C LEU A 31 -4.45 -17.23 5.55
N ARG A 32 -4.81 -16.15 6.24
CA ARG A 32 -5.06 -16.18 7.69
C ARG A 32 -6.21 -17.12 8.07
N LYS A 33 -7.20 -17.35 7.18
CA LYS A 33 -8.29 -18.33 7.40
C LYS A 33 -7.84 -19.77 7.19
N MET A 34 -6.87 -20.01 6.30
CA MET A 34 -6.41 -21.35 5.94
C MET A 34 -5.24 -21.84 6.80
N MET A 35 -4.49 -20.92 7.43
CA MET A 35 -3.21 -21.21 8.09
C MET A 35 -3.25 -20.89 9.59
N SER A 36 -2.38 -21.56 10.34
CA SER A 36 -2.21 -21.36 11.78
C SER A 36 -1.75 -19.94 12.12
N LYS A 37 -2.09 -19.45 13.31
CA LYS A 37 -1.78 -18.10 13.80
C LYS A 37 -0.28 -17.78 13.83
N GLU A 38 0.56 -18.80 13.97
CA GLU A 38 2.02 -18.65 13.96
C GLU A 38 2.56 -18.03 12.66
N TYR A 39 1.86 -18.19 11.53
CA TYR A 39 2.25 -17.62 10.25
C TYR A 39 1.65 -16.24 9.98
N HIS A 40 0.76 -15.73 10.82
CA HIS A 40 0.07 -14.46 10.55
C HIS A 40 1.08 -13.32 10.39
N GLY A 41 2.14 -13.30 11.20
CA GLY A 41 3.22 -12.31 11.04
C GLY A 41 4.00 -12.41 9.71
N LEU A 42 4.06 -13.58 9.09
CA LEU A 42 4.66 -13.76 7.75
C LEU A 42 3.66 -13.39 6.63
N ILE A 43 2.38 -13.71 6.82
CA ILE A 43 1.31 -13.30 5.89
C ILE A 43 1.25 -11.78 5.78
N ASP A 44 1.43 -11.07 6.89
CA ASP A 44 1.39 -9.61 6.96
C ASP A 44 2.54 -8.94 6.22
N GLN A 45 3.58 -9.70 5.88
CA GLN A 45 4.71 -9.22 5.08
C GLN A 45 4.46 -9.29 3.58
N ILE A 46 3.38 -9.94 3.13
CA ILE A 46 2.99 -9.95 1.72
C ILE A 46 2.62 -8.53 1.32
N LYS A 47 3.21 -8.03 0.23
CA LYS A 47 3.00 -6.67 -0.28
C LYS A 47 2.58 -6.68 -1.73
N GLU A 48 1.85 -5.63 -2.11
CA GLU A 48 1.65 -5.29 -3.52
C GLU A 48 3.00 -5.08 -4.21
N CYS A 49 3.07 -5.47 -5.48
CA CYS A 49 4.23 -5.16 -6.30
C CYS A 49 4.35 -3.63 -6.41
N GLN A 50 5.40 -3.08 -5.83
CA GLN A 50 5.77 -1.68 -6.05
C GLN A 50 6.77 -1.68 -7.20
N ASP A 51 6.33 -1.32 -8.41
CA ASP A 51 7.25 -1.10 -9.52
C ASP A 51 8.18 0.08 -9.14
N PRO A 52 9.50 -0.16 -8.99
CA PRO A 52 10.46 0.90 -8.67
C PRO A 52 10.42 2.05 -9.68
N HIS A 53 10.01 1.79 -10.92
CA HIS A 53 9.86 2.79 -11.97
C HIS A 53 8.56 3.60 -11.86
N ALA A 54 7.60 3.15 -11.05
CA ALA A 54 6.35 3.85 -10.75
C ALA A 54 6.34 4.50 -9.36
N ILE A 55 7.47 4.49 -8.64
CA ILE A 55 7.58 5.19 -7.34
C ILE A 55 7.71 6.70 -7.60
N PHE A 56 6.60 7.41 -7.47
CA PHE A 56 6.58 8.86 -7.43
C PHE A 56 6.89 9.32 -6.01
N ASN A 57 8.16 9.65 -5.75
CA ASN A 57 8.53 10.34 -4.52
C ASN A 57 7.98 11.78 -4.58
N ILE A 58 6.81 12.00 -3.98
CA ILE A 58 6.26 13.35 -3.80
C ILE A 58 7.04 14.02 -2.67
N HIS A 59 8.10 14.71 -3.04
CA HIS A 59 8.71 15.67 -2.14
C HIS A 59 7.77 16.88 -2.09
N GLY A 60 7.04 17.03 -0.99
CA GLY A 60 6.30 18.26 -0.72
C GLY A 60 7.26 19.44 -0.93
N GLY A 61 6.91 20.36 -1.82
CA GLY A 61 7.79 21.46 -2.20
C GLY A 61 8.26 22.18 -0.95
N ASN A 62 9.56 22.45 -0.87
CA ASN A 62 10.09 23.33 0.16
C ASN A 62 9.36 24.66 0.00
N ASN A 63 8.47 25.02 0.93
CA ASN A 63 7.77 26.29 0.86
C ASN A 63 8.84 27.38 0.90
N LEU A 64 9.11 28.03 -0.23
CA LEU A 64 10.04 29.15 -0.29
C LEU A 64 9.40 30.31 0.47
N ILE A 65 9.71 30.42 1.76
CA ILE A 65 9.31 31.55 2.59
C ILE A 65 10.26 32.69 2.27
N ALA A 66 9.71 33.83 1.84
CA ALA A 66 10.53 35.00 1.54
C ALA A 66 11.27 35.48 2.81
N PRO A 67 12.54 35.95 2.71
CA PRO A 67 13.35 36.33 3.88
C PRO A 67 12.74 37.42 4.77
N THR A 68 11.83 38.22 4.22
CA THR A 68 11.14 39.32 4.89
C THR A 68 9.70 38.97 5.28
N ALA A 69 9.27 37.72 5.09
CA ALA A 69 7.94 37.29 5.47
C ALA A 69 7.81 37.27 7.00
N GLY A 70 6.86 38.05 7.54
CA GLY A 70 6.53 38.01 8.97
C GLY A 70 5.70 36.80 9.38
N GLN A 71 4.97 36.19 8.42
CA GLN A 71 4.12 35.02 8.63
C GLN A 71 4.09 34.17 7.35
N ALA A 72 3.99 32.85 7.54
CA ALA A 72 3.75 31.87 6.48
C ALA A 72 2.72 30.86 6.99
N GLU A 73 1.70 30.57 6.19
CA GLU A 73 0.66 29.60 6.53
C GLU A 73 0.41 28.66 5.35
N GLN A 74 0.25 27.38 5.63
CA GLN A 74 -0.21 26.39 4.67
C GLN A 74 -1.69 26.10 4.94
N LYS A 75 -2.57 26.52 4.03
CA LYS A 75 -3.98 26.12 4.09
C LYS A 75 -4.13 24.72 3.51
N LEU A 76 -4.26 23.71 4.37
CA LEU A 76 -4.80 22.43 3.93
C LEU A 76 -6.27 22.66 3.57
N VAL A 77 -6.60 22.57 2.28
CA VAL A 77 -7.99 22.38 1.90
C VAL A 77 -8.29 20.91 2.14
N GLU A 78 -8.93 20.62 3.27
CA GLU A 78 -9.58 19.32 3.48
C GLU A 78 -10.68 19.21 2.43
N LYS A 79 -10.42 18.50 1.33
CA LYS A 79 -11.52 18.09 0.47
C LYS A 79 -12.36 17.10 1.28
N PRO A 80 -13.68 17.32 1.45
CA PRO A 80 -14.53 16.27 1.98
C PRO A 80 -14.42 15.05 1.07
N ALA A 81 -14.47 13.85 1.67
CA ALA A 81 -14.23 12.55 1.04
C ALA A 81 -15.18 12.19 -0.13
N ASP A 82 -16.09 13.09 -0.52
CA ASP A 82 -17.19 12.83 -1.44
C ASP A 82 -16.86 13.07 -2.92
N GLU A 83 -15.63 13.49 -3.28
CA GLU A 83 -15.21 13.67 -4.68
C GLU A 83 -14.39 12.51 -5.27
N ILE A 84 -14.44 11.30 -4.69
CA ILE A 84 -14.02 10.10 -5.43
C ILE A 84 -15.12 9.81 -6.45
N LYS A 85 -14.99 10.40 -7.64
CA LYS A 85 -15.83 10.06 -8.80
C LYS A 85 -15.78 8.55 -8.98
N LYS A 86 -16.94 7.90 -8.81
CA LYS A 86 -17.18 6.56 -9.34
C LYS A 86 -17.15 6.68 -10.85
N ASP A 87 -16.00 6.48 -11.46
CA ASP A 87 -15.95 6.19 -12.88
C ASP A 87 -16.51 4.76 -13.04
N LYS A 88 -17.83 4.73 -13.29
CA LYS A 88 -18.51 3.61 -13.92
C LYS A 88 -18.30 3.77 -15.43
N GLU A 89 -17.60 2.83 -16.05
CA GLU A 89 -18.08 1.91 -17.10
C GLU A 89 -16.91 1.10 -17.66
#